data_AF-S4XVM1-F1
#
_entry.id   AF-S4XVM1-F1
#
_cell.length_a   1.000
_cell.length_b   1.000
_cell.length_c   1.000
_cell.angle_alpha   90.00
_cell.angle_beta   90.00
_cell.angle_gamma   90.00
#
_symmetry.space_group_name_H-M   'P 1'
#
loop_
_entity.id
_entity.type
_entity.pdbx_description
1 polymer ?
#
loop_
_entity_poly.entity_id
_entity_poly.type
_entity_poly.pdbx_seq_one_letter_code
_entity_poly.pdbx_strand_id
1 'polypeptide(L)' 'MQADDDATIYKVVVNHEEQYSIWPADRENPLGWTEAGKTGNKAECLAYIQEVWTDMRPLSLRKKMAESP' A
#
# COMPACT_ATOMS: atom_id res chain seq x y z
N MET A 1 0.99 -16.61 16.14
CA MET A 1 0.04 -15.61 16.65
C MET A 1 0.72 -14.26 16.52
N GLN A 2 0.44 -13.52 15.44
CA GLN A 2 1.06 -12.21 15.19
C GLN A 2 0.09 -11.16 15.74
N ALA A 3 0.50 -10.55 16.84
CA ALA A 3 -0.33 -9.75 17.72
C ALA A 3 -0.57 -8.34 17.15
N ASP A 4 -1.81 -7.88 17.33
CA ASP A 4 -2.16 -6.51 17.75
C ASP A 4 -1.56 -5.36 16.93
N ASP A 5 -2.15 -5.11 15.76
CA ASP A 5 -1.89 -3.90 14.95
C ASP A 5 -3.24 -3.29 14.49
N ASP A 6 -4.32 -3.53 15.27
CA ASP A 6 -5.70 -3.18 14.93
C ASP A 6 -6.04 -1.70 15.25
N ALA A 7 -5.35 -1.11 16.23
CA ALA A 7 -5.59 0.28 16.65
C ALA A 7 -4.67 1.33 15.98
N THR A 8 -3.52 0.91 15.43
CA THR A 8 -2.56 1.85 14.84
C THR A 8 -2.95 2.18 13.41
N ILE A 9 -3.16 3.48 13.14
CA ILE A 9 -3.47 3.96 11.80
C ILE A 9 -2.15 4.17 11.04
N TYR A 10 -2.08 3.58 9.86
CA TYR A 10 -1.01 3.73 8.89
C TYR A 10 -1.51 4.50 7.68
N LYS A 11 -0.60 5.17 7.00
CA LYS A 11 -0.79 5.78 5.69
C LYS A 11 0.16 5.14 4.70
N VAL A 12 -0.30 5.01 3.47
CA VAL A 12 0.51 4.56 2.36
C VAL A 12 1.32 5.75 1.87
N VAL A 13 2.62 5.58 1.83
CA VAL A 13 3.57 6.55 1.32
C VAL A 13 4.27 5.99 0.10
N VAL A 14 4.59 6.88 -0.83
CA VAL A 14 5.31 6.60 -2.07
C VAL A 14 6.50 7.54 -2.16
N ASN A 15 7.65 7.02 -2.56
CA ASN A 15 8.82 7.83 -2.82
C ASN A 15 8.93 8.23 -4.30
N HIS A 16 9.96 8.99 -4.63
CA HIS A 16 10.28 9.38 -6.00
C HIS A 16 10.69 8.23 -6.93
N GLU A 17 10.95 7.03 -6.38
CA GLU A 17 11.27 5.81 -7.12
C GLU A 17 10.04 4.89 -7.27
N GLU A 18 8.82 5.41 -7.03
CA GLU A 18 7.56 4.67 -7.10
C GLU A 18 7.50 3.45 -6.16
N GLN A 19 8.29 3.47 -5.08
CA GLN A 19 8.26 2.44 -4.05
C GLN A 19 7.17 2.76 -3.03
N TYR A 20 6.25 1.83 -2.86
CA TYR A 20 5.16 1.95 -1.91
C TYR A 20 5.55 1.34 -0.55
N SER A 21 5.27 2.06 0.53
CA SER A 21 5.46 1.57 1.90
C SER A 21 4.35 2.07 2.81
N ILE A 22 4.24 1.47 3.99
CA ILE A 22 3.32 1.95 5.04
C ILE A 22 4.10 2.76 6.08
N TRP A 23 3.56 3.91 6.46
CA TRP A 23 4.12 4.78 7.50
C TRP A 23 3.07 5.07 8.56
N PRO A 24 3.42 5.18 9.85
CA PRO A 24 2.46 5.53 10.89
C PRO A 24 1.83 6.90 10.61
N ALA A 25 0.50 7.00 10.67
CA ALA A 25 -0.22 8.24 10.38
C ALA A 25 -0.01 9.30 11.48
N ASP A 26 0.39 8.88 12.69
CA ASP A 26 0.75 9.78 13.79
C ASP A 26 2.09 10.51 13.58
N ARG A 27 2.89 10.08 12.60
CA ARG A 27 4.22 10.62 12.32
C ARG A 27 4.24 11.44 11.02
N GLU A 28 5.09 12.46 11.04
CA GLU A 28 5.39 13.23 9.84
C GLU A 28 6.17 12.37 8.83
N ASN A 29 6.01 12.66 7.53
CA ASN A 29 6.65 11.88 6.48
C ASN A 29 8.14 12.24 6.40
N PRO A 30 9.03 11.25 6.17
CA PRO A 30 10.41 11.54 5.85
C PRO A 30 10.54 12.31 4.52
N LEU A 31 11.59 13.13 4.42
CA LEU A 31 11.94 13.86 3.19
C LEU A 31 12.03 12.91 1.99
N GLY A 32 11.34 13.27 0.91
CA GLY A 32 11.31 12.47 -0.32
C GLY A 32 10.23 11.39 -0.35
N TRP A 33 9.41 11.26 0.69
CA TRP A 33 8.22 10.42 0.73
C TRP A 33 6.95 11.27 0.77
N THR A 34 5.97 10.89 -0.03
CA THR A 34 4.69 11.57 -0.18
C THR A 34 3.55 10.61 0.08
N GLU A 35 2.41 11.11 0.56
CA GLU A 35 1.23 10.28 0.82
C GLU A 35 0.63 9.82 -0.50
N ALA A 36 0.42 8.51 -0.66
CA ALA A 36 -0.19 7.92 -1.85
C ALA A 36 -1.73 8.08 -1.87
N GLY A 37 -2.31 8.65 -0.80
CA GLY A 37 -3.75 8.89 -0.70
C GLY A 37 -4.57 7.78 -0.04
N LYS A 38 -3.92 6.77 0.57
CA LYS A 38 -4.59 5.73 1.37
C LYS A 38 -4.12 5.79 2.82
N THR A 39 -5.07 5.68 3.76
CA THR A 39 -4.84 5.65 5.21
C THR A 39 -5.82 4.67 5.84
N GLY A 40 -5.40 3.93 6.87
CA GLY A 40 -6.22 2.94 7.55
C GLY A 40 -5.39 2.01 8.42
N ASN A 41 -5.96 0.88 8.82
CA ASN A 41 -5.18 -0.17 9.48
C ASN A 41 -4.11 -0.75 8.53
N LYS A 42 -3.15 -1.46 9.12
CA LYS A 42 -2.05 -2.09 8.39
C LYS A 42 -2.53 -3.01 7.27
N ALA A 43 -3.58 -3.80 7.51
CA ALA A 43 -4.12 -4.74 6.53
C ALA A 43 -4.71 -4.03 5.31
N GLU A 44 -5.51 -2.98 5.50
CA GLU A 44 -6.07 -2.17 4.42
C GLU A 44 -5.00 -1.41 3.63
N CYS A 45 -4.00 -0.86 4.31
CA CYS A 45 -2.89 -0.19 3.65
C CYS A 45 -2.06 -1.18 2.81
N LEU A 46 -1.77 -2.37 3.34
CA LEU A 46 -1.06 -3.41 2.60
C LEU A 46 -1.90 -3.98 1.46
N ALA A 47 -3.22 -4.10 1.62
CA ALA A 47 -4.12 -4.52 0.54
C ALA A 47 -4.15 -3.47 -0.58
N TYR A 48 -4.24 -2.19 -0.23
CA TYR A 48 -4.13 -1.09 -1.21
C TYR A 48 -2.77 -1.10 -1.90
N ILE A 49 -1.67 -1.24 -1.16
CA ILE A 49 -0.33 -1.35 -1.75
C ILE A 49 -0.29 -2.54 -2.71
N GLN A 50 -0.80 -3.71 -2.34
CA GLN A 50 -0.87 -4.86 -3.26
C GLN A 50 -1.76 -4.60 -4.48
N GLU A 51 -2.80 -3.76 -4.34
CA GLU A 51 -3.71 -3.37 -5.42
C GLU A 51 -3.12 -2.29 -6.36
N VAL A 52 -2.40 -1.30 -5.84
CA VAL A 52 -1.80 -0.21 -6.65
C VAL A 52 -0.39 -0.56 -7.10
N TRP A 53 0.37 -1.23 -6.26
CA TRP A 53 1.61 -1.94 -6.58
C TRP A 53 1.30 -3.33 -7.14
N THR A 54 0.21 -3.42 -7.92
CA THR A 54 -0.19 -4.61 -8.69
C THR A 54 0.84 -4.96 -9.76
N ASP A 55 1.72 -4.03 -10.11
CA ASP A 55 2.72 -4.18 -11.16
C ASP A 55 4.13 -4.24 -10.54
N MET A 56 4.43 -5.36 -9.88
CA MET A 56 5.81 -5.88 -9.84
C MET A 56 6.11 -6.77 -11.06
N ARG A 57 5.18 -6.82 -12.04
CA ARG A 57 5.27 -7.47 -13.36
C ARG A 57 4.35 -6.72 -14.35
N PRO A 58 4.86 -6.32 -15.54
CA PRO A 58 4.16 -5.44 -16.49
C PRO A 58 2.77 -5.96 -16.83
N LEU A 59 1.78 -5.05 -16.90
CA LEU A 59 0.40 -5.04 -17.46
C LEU A 59 -0.18 -6.31 -18.13
N SER A 60 0.64 -7.17 -18.73
CA SER A 60 0.31 -8.45 -19.38
C SER A 60 -0.40 -9.48 -18.49
N LEU A 61 -0.28 -9.42 -17.15
CA LEU A 61 -0.97 -10.35 -16.23
C LEU A 61 -2.38 -9.90 -15.84
N ARG A 62 -2.73 -8.61 -16.01
CA ARG A 62 -4.04 -8.06 -15.61
C ARG A 62 -5.23 -8.57 -16.44
N LYS A 63 -5.00 -9.23 -17.58
CA LYS A 63 -6.09 -9.75 -18.44
C LYS A 63 -6.62 -11.13 -18.08
N LYS A 64 -6.00 -11.90 -17.18
CA LYS A 64 -6.41 -13.30 -16.95
C LYS A 64 -7.41 -13.55 -15.82
N MET A 65 -7.74 -12.56 -14.99
CA MET A 65 -8.63 -12.76 -13.82
C MET A 65 -10.00 -12.07 -13.93
N ALA A 66 -10.25 -11.28 -14.98
CA ALA A 66 -11.58 -10.78 -15.30
C ALA A 66 -12.46 -11.81 -16.04
N GLU A 67 -11.93 -12.99 -16.36
CA GLU A 67 -12.64 -14.11 -16.97
C GLU A 67 -12.68 -15.31 -16.00
N SER A 68 -13.54 -15.23 -15.00
CA SER A 68 -14.13 -16.42 -14.40
C SER A 68 -15.53 -16.07 -13.89
N PRO A 69 -16.59 -16.29 -14.69
CA PRO A 69 -17.95 -16.45 -14.16
C PRO A 69 -18.07 -17.70 -13.29
#